data_AF-A0A7C3FFN2-F1
#
_entry.id   AF-A0A7C3FFN2-F1
#
_cell.length_a   1.000
_cell.length_b   1.000
_cell.length_c   1.000
_cell.angle_alpha   90.00
_cell.angle_beta   90.00
_cell.angle_gamma   90.00
#
_symmetry.space_group_name_H-M   'P 1'
#
loop_
_entity.id
_entity.type
_entity.pdbx_description
1 polymer ?
#
loop_
_entity_poly.entity_id
_entity_poly.type
_entity_poly.pdbx_seq_one_letter_code
_entity_poly.pdbx_strand_id
1 'polypeptide(L)' 'MRRGCISLGEVKCDECHRVIPYPERYLAVDEKDGVEDEEGETRRYCVECCLKKGYAHYKEEKGEQVLTFFQD' A
#
# COMPACT_ATOMS: atom_id res chain seq x y z
N MET A 1 -10.93 3.85 -2.34
CA MET A 1 -10.04 5.00 -2.01
C MET A 1 -8.76 4.53 -1.31
N ARG A 2 -7.59 4.99 -1.76
CA ARG A 2 -6.28 4.69 -1.15
C ARG A 2 -6.03 5.43 0.17
N ARG A 3 -5.46 4.72 1.15
CA ARG A 3 -5.07 5.24 2.47
C ARG A 3 -3.71 4.70 2.86
N GLY A 4 -2.71 5.59 2.98
CA GLY A 4 -1.40 5.24 3.54
C GLY A 4 -1.50 5.08 5.06
N CYS A 5 -0.95 3.98 5.61
CA CYS A 5 -1.04 3.64 7.02
C CYS A 5 0.32 3.17 7.58
N ILE A 6 0.44 3.18 8.91
CA ILE A 6 1.57 2.59 9.65
C ILE A 6 1.04 1.39 10.44
N SER A 7 1.69 0.23 10.32
CA SER A 7 1.30 -0.98 11.04
C SER A 7 1.67 -0.89 12.52
N LEU A 8 0.82 -1.46 13.39
CA LEU A 8 1.11 -1.71 14.80
C LEU A 8 1.70 -3.11 15.05
N GLY A 9 2.02 -3.86 13.99
CA GLY A 9 2.63 -5.19 14.05
C GLY A 9 1.67 -6.36 13.85
N GLU A 10 0.38 -6.09 13.64
CA GLU A 10 -0.68 -7.12 13.53
C GLU A 10 -1.31 -7.19 12.13
N VAL A 11 -0.97 -6.26 11.24
CA VAL A 11 -1.55 -6.19 9.89
C VAL A 11 -0.93 -7.26 9.01
N LYS A 12 -1.76 -8.04 8.30
CA LYS A 12 -1.31 -9.01 7.30
C LYS A 12 -1.47 -8.43 5.90
N CYS A 13 -0.47 -8.61 5.04
CA CYS A 13 -0.58 -8.27 3.62
C CYS A 13 -1.50 -9.28 2.92
N ASP A 14 -2.51 -8.82 2.20
CA ASP A 14 -3.49 -9.69 1.53
C ASP A 14 -2.95 -10.36 0.26
N GLU A 15 -1.79 -9.93 -0.24
CA GLU A 15 -1.12 -10.53 -1.40
C GLU A 15 -0.08 -11.58 -0.96
N CYS A 16 0.99 -11.14 -0.27
CA CYS A 16 2.09 -12.04 0.11
C CYS A 16 1.90 -12.71 1.48
N HIS A 17 0.80 -12.42 2.18
CA HIS A 17 0.42 -13.03 3.45
C HIS A 17 1.41 -12.83 4.62
N ARG A 18 2.46 -12.02 4.44
CA ARG A 18 3.37 -11.68 5.55
C ARG A 18 2.69 -10.74 6.54
N VAL A 19 3.05 -10.88 7.82
CA VAL A 19 2.74 -9.87 8.83
C VAL A 19 3.62 -8.64 8.56
N ILE A 20 3.00 -7.47 8.57
CA ILE A 20 3.64 -6.17 8.41
C ILE A 20 4.04 -5.69 9.81
N PRO A 21 5.33 -5.70 10.17
CA PRO A 21 5.80 -5.34 11.51
C PRO A 21 5.57 -3.86 11.83
N TYR A 22 5.56 -3.51 13.11
CA TYR A 22 5.67 -2.11 13.53
C TYR A 22 7.11 -1.61 13.32
N PRO A 23 7.33 -0.37 12.84
CA PRO A 23 6.38 0.63 12.34
C PRO A 23 6.34 0.69 10.80
N GLU A 24 6.26 -0.44 10.11
CA GLU A 24 6.31 -0.48 8.65
C GLU A 24 5.04 0.12 8.02
N ARG A 25 5.21 0.84 6.90
CA ARG A 25 4.10 1.42 6.12
C ARG A 25 3.36 0.36 5.32
N TYR A 26 2.08 0.61 5.07
CA TYR A 26 1.26 -0.21 4.19
C TYR A 26 0.15 0.64 3.54
N LEU A 27 -0.48 0.11 2.50
CA LEU A 27 -1.62 0.73 1.84
C LEU A 27 -2.90 -0.02 2.21
N ALA A 28 -3.94 0.70 2.61
CA ALA A 28 -5.31 0.21 2.58
C ALA A 28 -6.02 0.79 1.34
N VAL A 29 -6.56 -0.07 0.48
CA VAL A 29 -7.25 0.30 -0.77
C VAL A 29 -8.46 -0.59 -0.96
N ASP A 30 -9.55 -0.04 -1.46
CA ASP A 30 -10.74 -0.81 -1.76
C ASP A 30 -10.59 -1.41 -3.16
N GLU A 31 -10.70 -2.74 -3.27
CA GLU A 31 -10.53 -3.46 -4.52
C GLU A 31 -11.70 -4.37 -4.85
N LYS A 32 -11.98 -4.49 -6.15
CA LYS A 32 -12.84 -5.50 -6.75
C LYS A 32 -12.09 -6.16 -7.90
N ASP A 33 -12.03 -7.49 -7.88
CA ASP A 33 -11.32 -8.29 -8.88
C ASP A 33 -9.85 -7.87 -9.12
N GLY A 34 -9.17 -7.39 -8.07
CA GLY A 34 -7.75 -7.01 -8.10
C GLY A 34 -7.48 -5.62 -8.70
N VAL A 35 -8.53 -4.83 -8.89
CA VAL A 35 -8.46 -3.43 -9.36
C VAL A 35 -9.10 -2.53 -8.31
N GLU A 36 -8.56 -1.32 -8.13
CA GLU A 36 -9.13 -0.32 -7.24
C GLU A 36 -10.56 0.04 -7.67
N ASP A 37 -11.50 -0.14 -6.74
CA ASP A 37 -12.93 0.11 -6.93
C ASP A 37 -13.51 0.56 -5.57
N GLU A 38 -14.23 1.69 -5.54
CA GLU A 38 -14.80 2.24 -4.31
C GLU A 38 -15.92 1.36 -3.72
N GLU A 39 -16.55 0.52 -4.54
CA GLU A 39 -17.52 -0.48 -4.09
C GLU A 39 -16.85 -1.83 -3.72
N GLY A 40 -15.52 -1.88 -3.76
CA GLY A 40 -14.71 -3.04 -3.45
C GLY A 40 -14.53 -3.32 -1.96
N GLU A 41 -13.88 -4.44 -1.66
CA GLU A 41 -13.48 -4.78 -0.30
C GLU A 41 -12.14 -4.12 0.03
N THR A 42 -11.99 -3.59 1.25
CA THR A 42 -10.70 -3.05 1.70
C THR A 42 -9.65 -4.14 1.77
N ARG A 43 -8.63 -4.02 0.92
CA ARG A 43 -7.39 -4.79 0.91
C ARG A 43 -6.25 -4.02 1.57
N ARG A 44 -5.31 -4.75 2.14
CA ARG A 44 -4.11 -4.23 2.83
C ARG A 44 -2.86 -4.79 2.18
N TYR A 45 -1.98 -3.92 1.70
CA TYR A 45 -0.75 -4.31 1.01
C TYR A 45 0.49 -3.70 1.63
N CYS A 46 1.51 -4.52 1.86
CA CYS A 46 2.84 -4.02 2.22
C CYS A 46 3.46 -3.21 1.08
N VAL A 47 4.49 -2.41 1.37
CA VAL A 47 5.15 -1.53 0.39
C VAL A 47 5.59 -2.29 -0.86
N GLU A 48 6.20 -3.46 -0.70
CA GLU A 48 6.68 -4.27 -1.83
C GLU A 48 5.54 -4.71 -2.77
N CYS A 49 4.41 -5.16 -2.22
CA CYS A 49 3.25 -5.55 -3.01
C CYS A 49 2.61 -4.33 -3.69
N CYS A 50 2.59 -3.17 -3.02
CA CYS A 50 2.10 -1.93 -3.63
C CYS A 50 2.96 -1.52 -4.83
N LEU A 51 4.29 -1.61 -4.72
CA LEU A 51 5.22 -1.32 -5.81
C LEU A 51 5.00 -2.27 -6.99
N LYS A 52 4.82 -3.57 -6.73
CA LYS A 52 4.55 -4.59 -7.77
C LYS A 52 3.19 -4.37 -8.46
N LYS A 53 2.17 -3.94 -7.72
CA LYS A 53 0.83 -3.63 -8.26
C LYS A 53 0.76 -2.26 -8.97
N GLY A 54 1.78 -1.42 -8.84
CA GLY A 54 1.75 -0.04 -9.34
C GLY A 54 0.92 0.92 -8.49
N TYR A 55 0.53 0.51 -7.28
CA TYR A 55 -0.15 1.39 -6.32
C TYR A 55 0.81 2.31 -5.57
N ALA A 56 2.09 1.99 -5.57
CA ALA A 56 3.12 2.88 -5.05
C ALA A 56 4.23 3.03 -6.07
N HIS A 57 4.92 4.16 -5.99
CA HIS A 57 6.16 4.41 -6.71
C HIS A 57 7.08 5.27 -5.84
N TYR A 58 8.37 5.28 -6.18
CA TYR A 58 9.31 6.25 -5.62
C TYR A 58 9.41 7.45 -6.56
N LYS A 59 9.35 8.64 -5.99
CA LYS A 59 9.57 9.91 -6.70
C LYS A 59 10.73 10.63 -6.03
N GLU A 60 11.52 11.36 -6.82
CA GLU A 60 12.54 12.24 -6.28
C GLU A 60 11.91 13.59 -5.92
N GLU A 61 12.04 13.99 -4.67
CA GLU A 61 11.63 15.31 -4.19
C GLU A 61 12.78 15.94 -3.42
N LYS A 62 13.23 17.12 -3.87
CA LYS A 62 14.37 17.84 -3.27
C LYS A 62 15.64 16.98 -3.12
N GLY A 63 15.87 16.04 -4.04
CA GLY A 63 17.01 15.14 -4.04
C GLY A 63 16.87 13.90 -3.15
N GLU A 64 15.70 13.69 -2.54
CA GLU A 64 15.40 12.50 -1.73
C GLU A 64 14.37 11.60 -2.42
N GLN A 65 14.51 10.27 -2.26
CA GLN A 65 13.50 9.33 -2.73
C GLN A 65 12.35 9.23 -1.72
N VAL A 66 11.17 9.66 -2.16
CA VAL A 66 9.93 9.60 -1.39
C VAL A 66 9.03 8.50 -1.95
N LEU A 67 8.59 7.59 -1.09
CA LEU A 67 7.56 6.60 -1.44
C LEU A 67 6.19 7.28 -1.47
N THR A 68 5.52 7.21 -2.61
CA THR A 68 4.22 7.83 -2.86
C THR A 68 3.20 6.77 -3.28
N PHE A 69 2.04 6.73 -2.60
CA PHE A 69 0.93 5.81 -2.89
C PHE A 69 -0.14 6.38 -3.83
N PHE A 70 -0.07 7.69 -4.08
CA PHE A 70 -1.02 8.43 -4.89
C PHE A 70 -0.32 8.86 -6.18
N GLN A 71 -1.01 8.75 -7.31
CA GLN A 71 -0.52 9.36 -8.55
C GLN A 71 -0.96 10.84 -8.53
N ASP A 72 -0.08 11.71 -9.03
CA ASP A 72 -0.40 13.12 -9.29
C ASP A 72 -1.42 13.26 -10.44
#